data_AF-A0A0S8CW55-F1
#
_entry.id   AF-A0A0S8CW55-F1
#
_cell.length_a   1.000
_cell.length_b   1.000
_cell.length_c   1.000
_cell.angle_alpha   90.00
_cell.angle_beta   90.00
_cell.angle_gamma   90.00
#
_symmetry.space_group_name_H-M   'P 1'
#
loop_
_entity.id
_entity.type
_entity.pdbx_description
1 polymer ?
#
loop_
_entity_poly.entity_id
_entity_poly.type
_entity_poly.pdbx_seq_one_letter_code
_entity_poly.pdbx_strand_id
1 'polypeptide(L)' 'MTKENHISLTPEKQDELETQLYRASKENRILCSSALAIAKSLNIPSSEVGKVANKLKIKISKCQLGCF' A
#
# COMPACT_ATOMS: atom_id res chain seq x y z
N MET A 1 -23.71 12.40 -0.91
CA MET A 1 -23.37 11.54 0.24
C MET A 1 -22.62 10.36 -0.36
N THR A 2 -21.32 10.41 -0.58
CA THR A 2 -20.23 10.43 0.41
C THR A 2 -19.21 11.53 0.10
N LYS A 3 -18.87 12.29 1.14
CA LYS A 3 -17.66 13.11 1.18
C LYS A 3 -16.49 12.14 1.33
N GLU A 4 -15.32 12.47 0.78
CA GLU A 4 -13.99 12.28 1.40
C GLU A 4 -12.85 12.42 0.36
N ASN A 5 -12.23 13.61 0.41
CA ASN A 5 -10.87 13.98 0.03
C ASN A 5 -10.28 13.50 -1.31
N HIS A 6 -10.38 14.41 -2.28
CA HIS A 6 -9.37 14.56 -3.31
C HIS A 6 -8.15 15.32 -2.74
N ILE A 7 -6.96 14.69 -2.80
CA ILE A 7 -5.60 15.25 -2.59
C ILE A 7 -5.26 15.54 -1.11
N SER A 8 -4.27 14.92 -0.47
CA SER A 8 -2.84 15.02 -0.80
C SER A 8 -2.06 13.76 -0.42
N LEU A 9 -1.88 12.81 -1.34
CA LEU A 9 -0.62 12.06 -1.33
C LEU A 9 0.36 12.96 -2.07
N THR A 10 1.23 13.66 -1.34
CA THR A 10 2.31 14.42 -1.97
C THR A 10 3.21 13.45 -2.74
N PRO A 11 3.78 13.85 -3.90
CA PRO A 11 4.57 12.95 -4.73
C PRO A 11 5.75 12.32 -3.96
N GLU A 12 6.33 13.05 -3.02
CA GLU A 12 7.30 12.61 -2.01
C GLU A 12 6.83 11.38 -1.20
N LYS A 13 5.60 11.37 -0.67
CA LYS A 13 5.08 10.21 0.10
C LYS A 13 4.78 9.01 -0.79
N GLN A 14 4.45 9.26 -2.05
CA GLN A 14 4.18 8.21 -3.02
C GLN A 14 5.48 7.50 -3.43
N ASP A 15 6.55 8.25 -3.65
CA ASP A 15 7.89 7.72 -3.93
C ASP A 15 8.44 6.90 -2.74
N GLU A 16 8.28 7.41 -1.52
CA GLU A 16 8.62 6.70 -0.29
C GLU A 16 7.81 5.38 -0.17
N LEU A 17 6.51 5.43 -0.45
CA LEU A 17 5.64 4.25 -0.46
C LEU A 17 6.08 3.22 -1.50
N GLU A 18 6.38 3.65 -2.73
CA GLU A 18 6.88 2.75 -3.78
C GLU A 18 8.19 2.08 -3.34
N THR A 19 9.14 2.85 -2.79
CA THR A 19 10.41 2.33 -2.28
C THR A 19 10.20 1.32 -1.15
N GLN A 20 9.34 1.63 -0.18
CA GLN A 20 9.04 0.74 0.93
C GLN A 20 8.33 -0.54 0.45
N LEU A 21 7.38 -0.42 -0.48
CA LEU A 21 6.72 -1.56 -1.12
C LEU A 21 7.72 -2.43 -1.86
N TYR A 22 8.65 -1.84 -2.62
CA TYR A 22 9.66 -2.58 -3.37
C TYR A 22 10.60 -3.36 -2.43
N ARG A 23 11.08 -2.70 -1.37
CA ARG A 23 11.95 -3.31 -0.35
C ARG A 23 11.25 -4.40 0.45
N ALA A 24 9.97 -4.21 0.77
CA ALA A 24 9.17 -5.20 1.49
C ALA A 24 8.61 -6.31 0.57
N SER A 25 8.59 -6.08 -0.74
CA SER A 25 8.17 -7.08 -1.72
C SER A 25 9.26 -8.12 -1.96
N LYS A 26 8.87 -9.39 -1.97
CA LYS A 26 9.70 -10.52 -2.33
C LYS A 26 9.04 -11.21 -3.51
N GLU A 27 9.74 -11.32 -4.64
CA GLU A 27 9.22 -11.89 -5.89
C GLU A 27 7.94 -11.20 -6.42
N ASN A 28 7.90 -9.87 -6.40
CA ASN A 28 6.70 -9.09 -6.74
C ASN A 28 5.49 -9.43 -5.87
N ARG A 29 5.71 -9.93 -4.64
CA ARG A 29 4.65 -10.21 -3.67
C ARG A 29 4.96 -9.56 -2.34
N ILE A 30 3.95 -8.98 -1.71
CA ILE A 30 4.06 -8.40 -0.38
C ILE A 30 3.04 -9.03 0.56
N LEU A 31 3.41 -9.22 1.83
CA LEU A 31 2.47 -9.66 2.85
C LEU A 31 1.48 -8.53 3.17
N CYS A 32 0.20 -8.87 3.34
CA CYS A 32 -0.81 -7.89 3.76
C CYS A 32 -0.39 -7.16 5.06
N SER A 33 0.19 -7.88 6.02
CA SER A 33 0.73 -7.30 7.25
C SER A 33 1.80 -6.24 7.00
N SER A 34 2.71 -6.49 6.06
CA SER A 34 3.77 -5.55 5.68
C SER A 34 3.20 -4.33 4.96
N ALA A 35 2.28 -4.53 4.02
CA ALA A 35 1.59 -3.44 3.33
C ALA A 35 0.83 -2.53 4.31
N LEU A 36 0.16 -3.12 5.30
CA LEU A 36 -0.56 -2.38 6.34
C LEU A 36 0.39 -1.66 7.31
N ALA A 37 1.54 -2.27 7.63
CA ALA A 37 2.58 -1.64 8.45
C ALA A 37 3.17 -0.40 7.76
N ILE A 38 3.46 -0.50 6.47
CA ILE A 38 3.92 0.64 5.66
C ILE A 38 2.83 1.73 5.61
N ALA A 39 1.57 1.35 5.42
CA ALA A 39 0.45 2.29 5.42
C ALA A 39 0.37 3.09 6.73
N LYS A 40 0.49 2.39 7.88
CA LYS A 40 0.51 3.02 9.20
C LYS A 40 1.73 3.92 9.41
N SER A 41 2.90 3.49 8.96
CA SER A 41 4.14 4.27 9.09
C SER A 41 4.10 5.57 8.31
N LEU A 42 3.50 5.56 7.12
CA LEU A 42 3.37 6.73 6.25
C LEU A 42 2.09 7.55 6.52
N ASN A 43 1.26 7.09 7.46
CA ASN A 43 -0.04 7.65 7.82
C ASN A 43 -0.97 7.80 6.59
N ILE A 44 -0.97 6.78 5.73
CA ILE A 44 -1.77 6.72 4.50
C ILE A 44 -2.83 5.62 4.60
N PRO A 45 -3.98 5.79 3.93
CA PRO A 45 -5.00 4.75 3.90
C PRO A 45 -4.51 3.52 3.15
N SER A 46 -4.84 2.33 3.67
CA SER A 46 -4.51 1.04 3.03
C SER A 46 -5.08 0.90 1.63
N SER A 47 -6.19 1.60 1.32
CA SER A 47 -6.74 1.70 -0.03
C SER A 47 -5.75 2.30 -1.03
N GLU A 48 -4.98 3.33 -0.64
CA GLU A 48 -3.94 3.92 -1.50
C GLU A 48 -2.75 2.98 -1.65
N VAL A 49 -2.35 2.30 -0.57
CA VAL A 49 -1.29 1.27 -0.64
C VAL A 49 -1.67 0.16 -1.62
N GLY A 50 -2.93 -0.29 -1.60
CA GLY A 50 -3.44 -1.26 -2.56
C GLY A 50 -3.39 -0.75 -4.01
N LYS A 51 -3.76 0.51 -4.25
CA LYS A 51 -3.66 1.13 -5.59
C LYS A 51 -2.21 1.20 -6.07
N VAL A 52 -1.28 1.64 -5.22
CA VAL A 52 0.13 1.77 -5.58
C VAL A 52 0.76 0.39 -5.79
N ALA A 53 0.52 -0.57 -4.91
CA ALA A 53 0.96 -1.95 -5.09
C ALA A 53 0.42 -2.55 -6.40
N ASN A 54 -0.85 -2.32 -6.73
CA ASN A 54 -1.45 -2.77 -7.98
C ASN A 54 -0.81 -2.10 -9.21
N LYS A 55 -0.54 -0.79 -9.14
CA LYS A 55 0.17 -0.03 -10.18
C LYS A 55 1.59 -0.57 -10.41
N LEU A 56 2.28 -0.94 -9.33
CA LEU A 56 3.59 -1.58 -9.34
C LEU A 56 3.57 -3.08 -9.74
N LYS A 57 2.40 -3.66 -10.01
CA LYS A 57 2.21 -5.10 -10.25
C LYS A 57 2.69 -5.99 -9.09
N ILE A 58 2.72 -5.46 -7.88
CA ILE A 58 3.03 -6.21 -6.66
C ILE A 58 1.76 -6.88 -6.15
N LYS A 59 1.76 -8.21 -6.08
CA LYS A 59 0.65 -8.98 -5.53
C LYS A 59 0.68 -8.97 -4.00
N ILE A 60 -0.39 -8.48 -3.39
CA ILE A 60 -0.59 -8.64 -1.95
C ILE A 60 -1.00 -10.10 -1.69
N SER A 61 -0.20 -10.84 -0.95
CA SER A 61 -0.42 -12.24 -0.56
C SER A 61 -0.56 -12.37 0.95
N LYS A 62 -1.21 -13.45 1.40
CA LYS A 62 -1.49 -13.73 2.82
C LYS A 62 -2.23 -12.59 3.53
N CYS A 63 -3.45 -12.31 3.08
CA CYS A 63 -4.36 -11.44 3.82
C CYS A 63 -4.72 -12.14 5.14
N GLN A 64 -4.23 -11.61 6.27
CA GLN A 64 -4.44 -12.16 7.62
C GLN A 64 -5.91 -12.19 8.04
N LEU A 65 -6.78 -11.48 7.32
CA LEU A 65 -8.22 -11.43 7.58
C LEU A 65 -8.99 -12.67 7.09
N GLY A 66 -8.34 -13.65 6.46
CA GLY A 66 -9.03 -14.85 5.95
C GLY A 66 -10.00 -14.56 4.80
N CYS A 67 -10.04 -13.32 4.28
CA CYS A 67 -10.78 -12.96 3.07
C CYS A 67 -9.96 -13.24 1.80
N PHE A 68 -9.59 -14.50 1.59
CA PHE A 68 -9.11 -15.01 0.31
C PHE A 68 -9.40 -16.49 0.16
#